data_AF-A0A3D4D2N2-F1
#
_entry.id   AF-A0A3D4D2N2-F1
#
_cell.length_a   1.000
_cell.length_b   1.000
_cell.length_c   1.000
_cell.angle_alpha   90.00
_cell.angle_beta   90.00
_cell.angle_gamma   90.00
#
_symmetry.space_group_name_H-M   'P 1'
#
loop_
_entity.id
_entity.type
_entity.pdbx_description
1 polymer ?
#
loop_
_entity_poly.entity_id
_entity_poly.type
_entity_poly.pdbx_seq_one_letter_code
_entity_poly.pdbx_strand_id
1 'polypeptide(L)'
;PAESIAPSPGFHQEWIRAAKGGRRATCDFVDYSGPLAEGVLLANAAWRSGGGFDWDSKAFKPGGNGKAEEFIHSEFREGWKV
;
A
#
# COMPACT_ATOMS: atom_id res chain seq x y z
N PRO A 1 29.18 -5.49 -12.35
CA PRO A 1 28.98 -4.01 -12.39
C PRO A 1 29.77 -3.35 -11.27
N ALA A 2 30.24 -2.11 -11.47
CA ALA A 2 30.80 -1.33 -10.36
C ALA A 2 29.69 -1.02 -9.33
N GLU A 3 30.04 -0.97 -8.05
CA GLU A 3 29.09 -0.72 -6.98
C GLU A 3 28.50 0.69 -7.11
N SER A 4 27.20 0.78 -7.37
CA SER A 4 26.50 2.04 -7.67
C SER A 4 25.58 2.51 -6.55
N ILE A 5 25.42 1.72 -5.49
CA ILE A 5 24.53 1.99 -4.36
C ILE A 5 25.37 2.00 -3.09
N ALA A 6 25.29 3.07 -2.32
CA ALA A 6 25.97 3.18 -1.04
C ALA A 6 25.44 2.11 -0.06
N PRO A 7 26.28 1.59 0.86
CA PRO A 7 25.83 0.65 1.87
C PRO A 7 24.70 1.25 2.72
N SER A 8 23.61 0.51 2.88
CA SER A 8 22.48 0.98 3.68
C SER A 8 22.87 1.02 5.18
N PRO A 9 22.52 2.10 5.90
CA PRO A 9 22.68 2.15 7.35
C PRO A 9 21.66 1.27 8.10
N GLY A 10 20.75 0.61 7.37
CA GLY A 10 19.64 -0.19 7.88
C GLY A 10 18.34 0.62 7.99
N PHE A 11 17.20 -0.01 7.71
CA PHE A 11 15.89 0.65 7.63
C PHE A 11 15.52 1.45 8.88
N HIS A 12 15.79 0.92 10.08
CA HIS A 12 15.51 1.64 11.34
C HIS A 12 16.31 2.94 11.44
N GLN A 13 17.59 2.93 11.05
CA GLN A 13 18.42 4.13 11.08
C GLN A 13 18.04 5.12 10.00
N GLU A 14 17.63 4.65 8.81
CA GLU A 14 17.08 5.52 7.77
C GLU A 14 15.83 6.26 8.28
N TRP A 15 14.90 5.54 8.93
CA TRP A 15 13.70 6.12 9.50
C TRP A 15 14.01 7.16 10.59
N ILE A 16 14.90 6.86 11.53
CA ILE A 16 15.31 7.81 12.59
C ILE A 16 15.92 9.09 11.98
N ARG A 17 16.78 8.93 10.97
CA ARG A 17 17.41 10.08 10.28
C ARG A 17 16.38 10.93 9.54
N ALA A 18 15.46 10.29 8.81
CA ALA A 18 14.38 10.98 8.12
C ALA A 18 13.48 11.76 9.09
N ALA A 19 13.10 11.14 10.22
CA ALA A 19 12.28 11.78 11.25
C ALA A 19 12.95 13.00 11.90
N LYS A 20 14.29 13.05 11.90
CA LYS A 20 15.08 14.20 12.39
C LYS A 20 15.31 15.29 11.33
N GLY A 21 14.61 15.24 10.20
CA GLY A 21 14.74 16.20 9.09
C GLY A 21 15.84 15.85 8.09
N GLY A 22 16.40 14.64 8.16
CA GLY A 22 17.34 14.13 7.17
C GLY A 22 16.67 13.71 5.85
N ARG A 23 17.43 13.03 5.00
CA ARG A 23 16.90 12.46 3.75
C ARG A 23 15.76 11.47 4.05
N ARG A 24 14.75 11.48 3.18
CA ARG A 24 13.67 10.49 3.19
C ARG A 24 14.20 9.06 3.19
N ALA A 25 13.59 8.21 4.00
CA ALA A 25 13.90 6.78 4.04
C ALA A 25 13.54 6.09 2.72
N THR A 26 14.25 5.02 2.36
CA THR A 26 14.00 4.29 1.11
C THR A 26 12.68 3.53 1.11
N CYS A 27 12.24 3.08 2.29
CA CYS A 27 10.98 2.37 2.52
C CYS A 27 9.92 3.28 3.16
N ASP A 28 9.63 4.42 2.53
CA ASP A 28 8.66 5.37 3.08
C ASP A 28 7.20 4.88 2.96
N PHE A 29 6.27 5.60 3.59
CA PHE A 29 4.85 5.23 3.60
C PHE A 29 4.07 5.61 2.34
N VAL A 30 4.45 6.71 1.68
CA VAL A 30 3.66 7.33 0.62
C VAL A 30 3.92 6.64 -0.73
N ASP A 31 5.19 6.40 -1.07
CA ASP A 31 5.55 5.92 -2.42
C ASP A 31 5.93 4.43 -2.43
N TYR A 32 6.17 3.82 -1.28
CA TYR A 32 6.61 2.43 -1.20
C TYR A 32 5.68 1.55 -0.35
N SER A 33 5.71 1.74 0.97
CA SER A 33 5.07 0.81 1.91
C SER A 33 3.54 0.86 1.83
N GLY A 34 2.95 2.02 1.55
CA GLY A 34 1.51 2.19 1.36
C GLY A 34 1.00 1.41 0.14
N PRO A 35 1.49 1.70 -1.09
CA PRO A 35 1.11 0.95 -2.29
C PRO A 35 1.42 -0.54 -2.20
N LEU A 36 2.52 -0.93 -1.54
CA LEU A 36 2.85 -2.33 -1.30
C LEU A 36 1.78 -3.02 -0.44
N ALA A 37 1.42 -2.40 0.69
CA ALA A 37 0.40 -2.94 1.58
C ALA A 37 -0.98 -2.99 0.91
N GLU A 38 -1.34 -1.95 0.15
CA GLU A 38 -2.56 -1.90 -0.66
C GLU A 38 -2.61 -3.08 -1.64
N GLY A 39 -1.53 -3.33 -2.39
CA GLY A 39 -1.46 -4.43 -3.34
C GLY A 39 -1.75 -5.81 -2.72
N VAL A 40 -1.27 -6.06 -1.50
CA VAL A 40 -1.56 -7.31 -0.76
C VAL A 40 -3.06 -7.44 -0.45
N LEU A 41 -3.71 -6.35 -0.06
CA LEU A 41 -5.15 -6.35 0.22
C LEU A 41 -5.97 -6.55 -1.06
N LEU A 42 -5.58 -5.91 -2.16
CA LEU A 42 -6.24 -6.08 -3.47
C LEU A 42 -6.12 -7.51 -3.99
N ALA A 43 -4.99 -8.19 -3.75
CA ALA A 43 -4.84 -9.60 -4.09
C ALA A 43 -5.85 -10.49 -3.34
N ASN A 44 -6.10 -10.20 -2.07
CA ASN A 44 -7.12 -10.91 -1.29
C ASN A 44 -8.54 -10.62 -1.82
N ALA A 45 -8.83 -9.37 -2.19
CA ALA A 45 -10.10 -9.00 -2.81
C ALA A 45 -10.31 -9.74 -4.15
N ALA A 46 -9.26 -9.84 -4.98
CA ALA A 46 -9.31 -10.54 -6.27
C ALA A 46 -9.61 -12.03 -6.06
N TRP A 47 -8.91 -12.66 -5.12
CA TRP A 47 -9.15 -14.05 -4.75
C TRP A 47 -10.60 -14.29 -4.29
N ARG A 48 -11.11 -13.46 -3.38
CA ARG A 48 -12.47 -13.59 -2.84
C ARG A 48 -13.56 -13.29 -3.87
N SER A 49 -13.29 -12.40 -4.82
CA SER A 49 -14.20 -12.06 -5.92
C SER A 49 -14.19 -13.09 -7.05
N GLY A 50 -13.31 -14.09 -6.99
CA GLY A 50 -13.22 -15.18 -7.98
C GLY A 50 -12.51 -14.79 -9.28
N GLY A 51 -11.74 -13.70 -9.29
CA GLY A 51 -11.01 -13.25 -10.47
C GLY A 51 -10.31 -11.90 -10.27
N GLY A 52 -9.45 -11.55 -11.22
CA GLY A 52 -8.81 -10.22 -11.26
C GLY A 52 -9.82 -9.09 -11.52
N PHE A 53 -9.37 -7.86 -11.31
CA PHE A 53 -10.13 -6.64 -11.55
C PHE A 53 -9.18 -5.46 -11.85
N ASP A 54 -9.68 -4.45 -12.54
CA ASP A 54 -8.97 -3.20 -12.78
C ASP A 54 -9.05 -2.32 -11.54
N TRP A 55 -7.97 -1.64 -11.16
CA TRP A 55 -7.95 -0.80 -9.95
C TRP A 55 -7.76 0.69 -10.25
N ASP A 56 -8.75 1.50 -9.87
CA ASP A 56 -8.61 2.97 -9.80
C ASP A 56 -8.28 3.37 -8.36
N SER A 57 -6.99 3.56 -8.07
CA SER A 57 -6.51 3.95 -6.75
C SER A 57 -6.92 5.37 -6.33
N LYS A 58 -7.25 6.25 -7.28
CA LYS A 58 -7.68 7.63 -6.97
C LYS A 58 -9.13 7.67 -6.54
N ALA A 59 -9.99 6.92 -7.23
CA ALA A 59 -11.41 6.80 -6.88
C ALA A 59 -11.67 5.73 -5.81
N PHE A 60 -10.67 4.88 -5.54
CA PHE A 60 -10.76 3.70 -4.67
C PHE A 60 -11.82 2.71 -5.15
N LYS A 61 -11.82 2.43 -6.46
CA LYS A 61 -12.87 1.62 -7.12
C LYS A 61 -12.31 0.47 -7.96
N PRO A 62 -12.88 -0.74 -7.82
CA PRO A 62 -12.61 -1.85 -8.73
C PRO A 62 -13.41 -1.70 -10.04
N GLY A 63 -12.83 -2.16 -11.13
CA GLY A 63 -13.43 -2.22 -12.47
C GLY A 63 -13.37 -3.63 -13.06
N GLY A 64 -14.24 -3.93 -14.02
CA GLY A 64 -14.25 -5.21 -14.73
C GLY A 64 -14.77 -6.42 -13.92
N ASN A 65 -14.82 -6.35 -12.59
CA ASN A 65 -15.39 -7.37 -11.72
C ASN A 65 -16.27 -6.75 -10.62
N GLY A 66 -17.58 -6.74 -10.84
CA GLY A 66 -18.55 -6.14 -9.89
C GLY A 66 -18.60 -6.84 -8.52
N LYS A 67 -18.06 -8.05 -8.37
CA LYS A 67 -17.98 -8.74 -7.07
C LYS A 67 -16.86 -8.21 -6.18
N ALA A 68 -15.88 -7.51 -6.74
CA ALA A 68 -14.76 -6.98 -5.98
C ALA A 68 -15.19 -5.85 -5.02
N GLU A 69 -16.22 -5.07 -5.39
CA GLU A 69 -16.73 -3.93 -4.61
C GLU A 69 -17.03 -4.29 -3.14
N GLU A 70 -17.59 -5.48 -2.90
CA GLU A 70 -17.94 -6.00 -1.56
C GLU A 70 -16.72 -6.14 -0.64
N PHE A 71 -15.51 -6.25 -1.20
CA PHE A 71 -14.28 -6.48 -0.44
C PHE A 71 -13.38 -5.24 -0.35
N ILE A 72 -13.73 -4.14 -1.00
CA ILE A 72 -12.95 -2.90 -0.99
C ILE A 72 -13.33 -2.00 0.19
N HIS A 73 -14.62 -1.89 0.48
CA HIS A 73 -15.12 -1.04 1.56
C HIS A 73 -15.50 -1.86 2.78
N SER A 74 -14.99 -1.46 3.95
CA SER A 74 -15.38 -2.07 5.22
C SER A 74 -16.70 -1.47 5.70
N GLU A 75 -17.64 -2.32 6.12
CA GLU A 75 -18.82 -1.89 6.84
C GLU A 75 -18.51 -1.77 8.34
N PHE A 76 -18.55 -0.54 8.85
CA PHE A 76 -18.35 -0.28 10.27
C PHE A 76 -19.69 -0.20 11.00
N ARG A 77 -19.75 -0.77 12.20
CA ARG A 77 -20.91 -0.66 13.09
C ARG A 77 -21.22 0.80 13.45
N GLU A 78 -22.47 1.09 13.80
CA GLU A 78 -22.85 2.41 14.29
C GLU A 78 -22.03 2.81 15.53
N GLY A 79 -21.62 4.08 15.57
CA GLY A 79 -20.68 4.61 16.57
C GLY A 79 -19.18 4.39 16.27
N TRP A 80 -18.85 3.67 15.20
CA TRP A 80 -17.47 3.42 14.74
C TRP A 80 -17.24 3.81 13.28
N LYS A 81 -18.16 4.57 12.70
CA LYS A 81 -17.98 5.20 11.39
C LYS A 81 -16.92 6.30 11.55
N VAL A 82 -15.90 6.27 10.68
CA VAL A 82 -14.82 7.27 10.60
C VAL A 82 -15.25 8.45 9.75
#